data_AF-A0A925CX53-F1
#
_entry.id   AF-A0A925CX53-F1
#
_cell.length_a   1.000
_cell.length_b   1.000
_cell.length_c   1.000
_cell.angle_alpha   90.00
_cell.angle_beta   90.00
_cell.angle_gamma   90.00
#
_symmetry.space_group_name_H-M   'P 1'
#
loop_
_entity.id
_entity.type
_entity.pdbx_description
1 polymer ?
#
loop_
_entity_poly.entity_id
_entity_poly.type
_entity_poly.pdbx_seq_one_letter_code
_entity_poly.pdbx_strand_id
1 'polypeptide(L)'
;GNAGDAIADVKSIPIYSKPITITADGYAKAVLLSSEGTVIDEIAKDFSINLATGKKIKLTTTPAINFPGEGNAFGLINGVRSDRGANSTEWLGWQGADMEAVIDLGTPKSITSVSVHVLTARGSQPCKPQWLEVFTSIDGKNFIAAGKATNIKQDKLNMGTLDLLIRKTTAQFIRVKVKGFGKIPDGMPGAGNDSWLFLDEIQIR
;
A
#
# COMPACT_ATOMS: atom_id res chain seq x y z
N GLY A 1 -19.61 -21.45 -4.65
CA GLY A 1 -20.42 -21.44 -5.88
C GLY A 1 -19.67 -20.60 -6.87
N ASN A 2 -19.32 -21.16 -8.03
CA ASN A 2 -18.61 -20.45 -9.09
C ASN A 2 -19.54 -19.38 -9.66
N ALA A 3 -19.26 -18.12 -9.36
CA ALA A 3 -19.72 -17.01 -10.17
C ALA A 3 -18.82 -17.01 -11.41
N GLY A 4 -19.29 -17.64 -12.48
CA GLY A 4 -18.83 -17.29 -13.81
C GLY A 4 -19.31 -15.87 -14.04
N ASP A 5 -18.40 -14.90 -13.94
CA ASP A 5 -18.69 -13.54 -14.36
C ASP A 5 -19.02 -13.59 -15.85
N ALA A 6 -20.30 -13.37 -16.15
CA ALA A 6 -20.76 -13.17 -17.50
C ALA A 6 -19.94 -12.01 -18.07
N ILE A 7 -19.09 -12.32 -19.04
CA ILE A 7 -18.40 -11.31 -19.84
C ILE A 7 -19.54 -10.50 -20.46
N ALA A 8 -19.72 -9.25 -20.02
CA ALA A 8 -20.62 -8.32 -20.68
C ALA A 8 -20.32 -8.38 -22.18
N ASP A 9 -21.35 -8.41 -23.01
CA ASP A 9 -21.21 -8.49 -24.47
C ASP A 9 -20.16 -7.46 -24.90
N VAL A 10 -19.01 -7.93 -25.40
CA VAL A 10 -17.75 -7.18 -25.51
C VAL A 10 -17.94 -5.89 -26.33
N LYS A 11 -18.97 -5.86 -27.19
CA LYS A 11 -19.40 -4.71 -27.99
C LYS A 11 -19.98 -3.54 -27.18
N SER A 12 -20.29 -3.74 -25.90
CA SER A 12 -20.84 -2.70 -25.00
C SER A 12 -19.78 -2.03 -24.11
N ILE A 13 -18.52 -2.49 -24.16
CA ILE A 13 -17.43 -1.92 -23.37
C ILE A 13 -17.02 -0.57 -23.97
N PRO A 14 -17.05 0.55 -23.22
CA PRO A 14 -16.61 1.84 -23.71
C PRO A 14 -15.13 1.82 -24.13
N ILE A 15 -14.82 2.33 -25.33
CA ILE A 15 -13.44 2.44 -25.80
C ILE A 15 -12.69 3.46 -24.92
N TYR A 16 -11.53 3.03 -24.39
CA TYR A 16 -10.64 3.90 -23.64
C TYR A 16 -10.09 5.02 -24.55
N SER A 17 -10.49 6.26 -24.29
CA SER A 17 -10.10 7.44 -25.07
C SER A 17 -9.59 8.60 -24.20
N LYS A 18 -9.86 8.53 -22.89
CA LYS A 18 -9.44 9.51 -21.89
C LYS A 18 -9.28 8.82 -20.53
N PRO A 19 -8.48 9.38 -19.62
CA PRO A 19 -8.32 8.84 -18.27
C PRO A 19 -9.66 8.64 -17.55
N ILE A 20 -9.80 7.52 -16.84
CA ILE A 20 -10.95 7.24 -15.98
C ILE A 20 -10.61 7.79 -14.58
N THR A 21 -11.46 8.67 -14.06
CA THR A 21 -11.27 9.22 -12.71
C THR A 21 -11.95 8.32 -11.69
N ILE A 22 -11.17 7.76 -10.76
CA ILE A 22 -11.68 7.00 -9.62
C ILE A 22 -11.86 7.96 -8.44
N THR A 23 -13.06 8.05 -7.88
CA THR A 23 -13.41 9.01 -6.82
C THR A 23 -13.99 8.35 -5.56
N ALA A 24 -14.30 7.06 -5.62
CA ALA A 24 -14.85 6.26 -4.53
C ALA A 24 -14.34 4.82 -4.65
N ASP A 25 -14.56 4.04 -3.59
CA ASP A 25 -14.29 2.62 -3.58
C ASP A 25 -14.97 1.94 -4.77
N GLY A 26 -14.30 0.98 -5.38
CA GLY A 26 -14.87 0.26 -6.51
C GLY A 26 -13.86 -0.58 -7.27
N TYR A 27 -14.38 -1.31 -8.24
CA TYR A 27 -13.60 -2.18 -9.12
C TYR A 27 -13.50 -1.54 -10.51
N ALA A 28 -12.29 -1.51 -11.07
CA ALA A 28 -12.09 -1.14 -12.47
C ALA A 28 -11.40 -2.27 -13.21
N LYS A 29 -11.88 -2.56 -14.42
CA LYS A 29 -11.28 -3.50 -15.35
C LYS A 29 -11.12 -2.85 -16.72
N ALA A 30 -9.95 -3.03 -17.31
CA ALA A 30 -9.70 -2.73 -18.71
C ALA A 30 -9.21 -3.99 -19.41
N VAL A 31 -9.64 -4.18 -20.65
CA VAL A 31 -9.30 -5.32 -21.48
C VAL A 31 -8.71 -4.84 -22.80
N LEU A 32 -7.65 -5.49 -23.26
CA LEU A 32 -7.13 -5.34 -24.62
C LEU A 32 -7.83 -6.37 -25.50
N LEU A 33 -8.41 -5.93 -26.61
CA LEU A 33 -9.15 -6.78 -27.54
C LEU A 33 -8.42 -6.90 -28.88
N SER A 34 -8.47 -8.09 -29.49
CA SER A 34 -8.09 -8.29 -30.89
C SER A 34 -9.11 -7.65 -31.84
N SER A 35 -8.78 -7.57 -33.13
CA SER A 35 -9.71 -7.14 -34.19
C SER A 35 -10.98 -8.01 -34.26
N GLU A 36 -10.88 -9.27 -33.86
CA GLU A 36 -11.99 -10.24 -33.82
C GLU A 36 -12.79 -10.15 -32.50
N GLY A 37 -12.41 -9.28 -31.57
CA GLY A 37 -13.07 -9.10 -30.27
C GLY A 37 -12.63 -10.07 -29.18
N THR A 38 -11.50 -10.77 -29.35
CA THR A 38 -10.95 -11.67 -28.32
C THR A 38 -10.14 -10.90 -27.29
N VAL A 39 -10.30 -11.20 -26.00
CA VAL A 39 -9.45 -10.62 -24.94
C VAL A 39 -8.02 -11.14 -25.09
N ILE A 40 -7.09 -10.23 -25.34
CA ILE A 40 -5.64 -10.48 -25.43
C ILE A 40 -4.99 -10.34 -24.05
N ASP A 41 -5.39 -9.30 -23.31
CA ASP A 41 -4.82 -8.97 -22.01
C ASP A 41 -5.87 -8.24 -21.15
N GLU A 42 -5.67 -8.24 -19.84
CA GLU A 42 -6.54 -7.55 -18.91
C GLU A 42 -5.79 -6.97 -17.71
N ILE A 43 -6.28 -5.83 -17.25
CA ILE A 43 -5.93 -5.27 -15.95
C ILE A 43 -7.20 -5.06 -15.16
N ALA A 44 -7.19 -5.50 -13.91
CA ALA A 44 -8.29 -5.37 -12.96
C ALA A 44 -7.73 -4.91 -11.62
N LYS A 45 -8.37 -3.92 -11.01
CA LYS A 45 -7.98 -3.37 -9.70
C LYS A 45 -9.20 -3.05 -8.86
N ASP A 46 -9.13 -3.45 -7.59
CA ASP A 46 -10.00 -2.94 -6.53
C ASP A 46 -9.37 -1.68 -5.92
N PHE A 47 -10.15 -0.63 -5.83
CA PHE A 47 -9.77 0.65 -5.22
C PHE A 47 -10.49 0.82 -3.89
N SER A 48 -9.73 1.22 -2.87
CA SER A 48 -10.22 1.67 -1.57
C SER A 48 -9.70 3.09 -1.29
N ILE A 49 -10.58 4.06 -1.52
CA ILE A 49 -10.28 5.48 -1.44
C ILE A 49 -10.32 5.95 0.01
N ASN A 50 -9.26 6.63 0.42
CA ASN A 50 -9.11 7.18 1.76
C ASN A 50 -8.49 8.60 1.69
N LEU A 51 -8.24 9.24 2.83
CA LEU A 51 -7.76 10.62 2.84
C LEU A 51 -6.39 10.80 2.17
N ALA A 52 -5.56 9.75 2.18
CA ALA A 52 -4.23 9.76 1.55
C ALA A 52 -4.27 9.49 0.04
N THR A 53 -5.34 8.89 -0.49
CA THR A 53 -5.38 8.46 -1.88
C THR A 53 -5.23 9.64 -2.84
N GLY A 54 -4.30 9.51 -3.79
CA GLY A 54 -4.04 10.55 -4.78
C GLY A 54 -3.37 11.81 -4.24
N LYS A 55 -2.88 11.79 -2.98
CA LYS A 55 -2.19 12.93 -2.35
C LYS A 55 -0.70 12.96 -2.70
N LYS A 56 0.02 13.89 -2.08
CA LYS A 56 1.48 13.98 -2.21
C LYS A 56 2.13 13.16 -1.12
N ILE A 57 3.11 12.36 -1.50
CA ILE A 57 3.94 11.57 -0.59
C ILE A 57 5.41 11.82 -0.89
N LYS A 58 6.22 11.92 0.17
CA LYS A 58 7.68 11.97 0.08
C LYS A 58 8.25 10.87 0.97
N LEU A 59 9.01 9.96 0.37
CA LEU A 59 9.83 9.00 1.11
C LEU A 59 11.12 9.69 1.57
N THR A 60 11.50 9.46 2.82
CA THR A 60 12.82 9.85 3.33
C THR A 60 13.82 8.69 3.24
N THR A 61 13.34 7.46 3.15
CA THR A 61 14.15 6.26 2.89
C THR A 61 13.83 5.70 1.51
N THR A 62 14.86 5.52 0.68
CA THR A 62 14.70 5.05 -0.71
C THR A 62 14.39 3.55 -0.73
N PRO A 63 13.33 3.11 -1.44
CA PRO A 63 13.07 1.69 -1.64
C PRO A 63 14.13 1.07 -2.55
N ALA A 64 14.26 -0.25 -2.48
CA ALA A 64 15.17 -1.00 -3.34
C ALA A 64 14.69 -0.97 -4.80
N ILE A 65 15.63 -0.87 -5.74
CA ILE A 65 15.34 -0.72 -7.17
C ILE A 65 14.55 -1.90 -7.77
N ASN A 66 14.68 -3.09 -7.18
CA ASN A 66 13.97 -4.30 -7.59
C ASN A 66 12.55 -4.41 -7.02
N PHE A 67 12.18 -3.54 -6.09
CA PHE A 67 10.84 -3.45 -5.51
C PHE A 67 10.40 -1.98 -5.38
N PRO A 68 10.22 -1.28 -6.51
CA PRO A 68 9.88 0.13 -6.50
C PRO A 68 8.39 0.37 -6.20
N GLY A 69 7.52 -0.65 -6.30
CA GLY A 69 6.07 -0.51 -6.28
C GLY A 69 5.49 0.11 -7.56
N GLU A 70 4.18 -0.05 -7.75
CA GLU A 70 3.46 0.54 -8.89
C GLU A 70 3.36 2.07 -8.73
N GLY A 71 4.10 2.81 -9.56
CA GLY A 71 4.17 4.27 -9.47
C GLY A 71 5.15 4.79 -8.42
N ASN A 72 6.14 3.99 -8.01
CA ASN A 72 7.12 4.36 -6.97
C ASN A 72 6.43 4.66 -5.63
N ALA A 73 6.83 5.73 -4.94
CA ALA A 73 6.22 6.18 -3.69
C ALA A 73 4.70 6.35 -3.78
N PHE A 74 4.16 6.68 -4.97
CA PHE A 74 2.72 6.81 -5.17
C PHE A 74 1.97 5.51 -4.94
N GLY A 75 2.60 4.36 -5.15
CA GLY A 75 2.02 3.04 -4.90
C GLY A 75 1.44 2.92 -3.50
N LEU A 76 2.14 3.48 -2.49
CA LEU A 76 1.70 3.50 -1.09
C LEU A 76 0.41 4.29 -0.82
N ILE A 77 -0.09 5.05 -1.78
CA ILE A 77 -1.29 5.89 -1.63
C ILE A 77 -2.11 5.91 -2.93
N ASN A 78 -2.03 4.84 -3.73
CA ASN A 78 -2.76 4.74 -5.00
C ASN A 78 -4.18 4.17 -4.78
N GLY A 79 -4.49 3.70 -3.58
CA GLY A 79 -5.79 3.12 -3.23
C GLY A 79 -5.90 1.64 -3.56
N VAL A 80 -4.82 0.97 -3.98
CA VAL A 80 -4.79 -0.42 -4.42
C VAL A 80 -3.99 -1.24 -3.41
N ARG A 81 -4.56 -2.36 -2.97
CA ARG A 81 -3.87 -3.33 -2.14
C ARG A 81 -3.62 -4.60 -2.93
N SER A 82 -2.46 -5.20 -2.73
CA SER A 82 -2.13 -6.52 -3.25
C SER A 82 -3.07 -7.57 -2.68
N ASP A 83 -3.65 -8.37 -3.57
CA ASP A 83 -4.37 -9.61 -3.24
C ASP A 83 -3.60 -10.87 -3.70
N ARG A 84 -2.41 -10.69 -4.31
CA ARG A 84 -1.60 -11.76 -4.95
C ARG A 84 -0.40 -12.21 -4.11
N GLY A 85 -0.35 -11.83 -2.83
CA GLY A 85 0.79 -12.14 -1.95
C GLY A 85 2.10 -11.58 -2.50
N ALA A 86 3.20 -12.29 -2.27
CA ALA A 86 4.57 -11.83 -2.55
C ALA A 86 4.94 -11.63 -4.04
N ASN A 87 4.06 -12.01 -4.97
CA ASN A 87 4.30 -11.91 -6.42
C ASN A 87 3.70 -10.65 -7.03
N SER A 88 2.98 -9.84 -6.25
CA SER A 88 2.44 -8.56 -6.72
C SER A 88 3.54 -7.55 -7.01
N THR A 89 3.32 -6.71 -8.01
CA THR A 89 4.18 -5.56 -8.33
C THR A 89 3.86 -4.32 -7.47
N GLU A 90 2.75 -4.35 -6.71
CA GLU A 90 2.34 -3.25 -5.83
C GLU A 90 3.32 -3.03 -4.65
N TRP A 91 4.16 -4.02 -4.32
CA TRP A 91 5.06 -3.93 -3.18
C TRP A 91 6.24 -2.97 -3.41
N LEU A 92 6.38 -2.02 -2.49
CA LEU A 92 7.62 -1.30 -2.23
C LEU A 92 8.45 -2.05 -1.19
N GLY A 93 9.74 -2.24 -1.46
CA GLY A 93 10.65 -3.00 -0.60
C GLY A 93 11.82 -2.19 -0.05
N TRP A 94 12.18 -2.41 1.21
CA TRP A 94 13.42 -1.91 1.83
C TRP A 94 14.20 -3.08 2.41
N GLN A 95 15.51 -3.14 2.16
CA GLN A 95 16.38 -4.19 2.69
C GLN A 95 17.25 -3.63 3.82
N GLY A 96 17.13 -4.22 5.01
CA GLY A 96 17.89 -3.79 6.20
C GLY A 96 17.53 -2.40 6.73
N ALA A 97 16.54 -1.75 6.14
CA ALA A 97 16.15 -0.38 6.41
C ALA A 97 14.66 -0.27 6.77
N ASP A 98 14.34 0.83 7.45
CA ASP A 98 12.96 1.19 7.81
C ASP A 98 12.30 1.98 6.67
N MET A 99 10.96 1.98 6.65
CA MET A 99 10.21 2.91 5.81
C MET A 99 9.89 4.17 6.62
N GLU A 100 10.17 5.34 6.05
CA GLU A 100 9.63 6.61 6.54
C GLU A 100 9.11 7.46 5.39
N ALA A 101 7.87 7.94 5.56
CA ALA A 101 7.16 8.74 4.58
C ALA A 101 6.47 9.94 5.23
N VAL A 102 6.36 11.04 4.50
CA VAL A 102 5.49 12.19 4.83
C VAL A 102 4.44 12.34 3.75
N ILE A 103 3.17 12.28 4.15
CA ILE A 103 1.99 12.45 3.29
C ILE A 103 1.40 13.84 3.58
N ASP A 104 1.16 14.64 2.53
CA ASP A 104 0.48 15.93 2.59
C ASP A 104 -0.94 15.79 2.04
N LEU A 105 -1.94 15.89 2.92
CA LEU A 105 -3.37 15.80 2.58
C LEU A 105 -3.87 17.01 1.77
N GLY A 106 -3.04 18.04 1.60
CA GLY A 106 -3.31 19.28 0.87
C GLY A 106 -4.07 20.32 1.67
N THR A 107 -4.91 19.90 2.60
CA THR A 107 -5.62 20.78 3.56
C THR A 107 -5.74 20.07 4.91
N PRO A 108 -5.90 20.80 6.03
CA PRO A 108 -6.16 20.17 7.32
C PRO A 108 -7.42 19.30 7.29
N LYS A 109 -7.29 18.03 7.69
CA LYS A 109 -8.38 17.06 7.81
C LYS A 109 -8.43 16.49 9.21
N SER A 110 -9.63 16.13 9.65
CA SER A 110 -9.79 15.31 10.85
C SER A 110 -9.37 13.87 10.52
N ILE A 111 -8.53 13.29 11.37
CA ILE A 111 -8.04 11.91 11.25
C ILE A 111 -8.26 11.16 12.56
N THR A 112 -8.46 9.85 12.45
CA THR A 112 -8.80 8.92 13.54
C THR A 112 -8.01 7.62 13.46
N SER A 113 -7.48 7.27 12.29
CA SER A 113 -6.67 6.07 12.14
C SER A 113 -5.67 6.18 10.98
N VAL A 114 -4.59 5.40 11.10
CA VAL A 114 -3.66 5.11 10.02
C VAL A 114 -3.45 3.61 9.97
N SER A 115 -3.55 3.04 8.78
CA SER A 115 -3.31 1.63 8.53
C SER A 115 -2.24 1.46 7.47
N VAL A 116 -1.36 0.47 7.65
CA VAL A 116 -0.35 0.10 6.65
C VAL A 116 -0.50 -1.37 6.31
N HIS A 117 -0.65 -1.68 5.03
CA HIS A 117 -0.68 -3.04 4.52
C HIS A 117 0.74 -3.51 4.17
N VAL A 118 1.07 -4.73 4.58
CA VAL A 118 2.44 -5.25 4.60
C VAL A 118 2.49 -6.71 4.18
N LEU A 119 3.61 -7.12 3.58
CA LEU A 119 3.96 -8.52 3.44
C LEU A 119 4.64 -9.02 4.72
N THR A 120 4.19 -10.15 5.26
CA THR A 120 4.70 -10.72 6.52
C THR A 120 5.76 -11.79 6.28
N ALA A 121 5.76 -12.44 5.11
CA ALA A 121 6.81 -13.35 4.68
C ALA A 121 6.91 -13.46 3.15
N ARG A 122 8.13 -13.68 2.64
CA ARG A 122 8.39 -14.00 1.22
C ARG A 122 9.20 -15.29 1.13
N GLY A 123 8.56 -16.37 0.71
CA GLY A 123 9.11 -17.72 0.86
C GLY A 123 9.27 -18.05 2.35
N SER A 124 10.47 -18.47 2.76
CA SER A 124 10.79 -18.72 4.17
C SER A 124 11.31 -17.49 4.92
N GLN A 125 11.64 -16.40 4.21
CA GLN A 125 12.26 -15.22 4.82
C GLN A 125 11.20 -14.35 5.52
N PRO A 126 11.42 -13.97 6.80
CA PRO A 126 10.52 -13.07 7.51
C PRO A 126 10.61 -11.66 6.93
N CYS A 127 9.45 -11.06 6.66
CA CYS A 127 9.32 -9.66 6.23
C CYS A 127 8.50 -8.80 7.19
N LYS A 128 8.08 -9.40 8.31
CA LYS A 128 7.15 -8.81 9.27
C LYS A 128 7.77 -7.55 9.91
N PRO A 129 7.12 -6.38 9.82
CA PRO A 129 7.55 -5.19 10.54
C PRO A 129 7.41 -5.35 12.06
N GLN A 130 8.23 -4.64 12.81
CA GLN A 130 8.18 -4.62 14.27
C GLN A 130 7.10 -3.68 14.80
N TRP A 131 6.94 -2.51 14.17
CA TRP A 131 5.94 -1.52 14.56
C TRP A 131 5.67 -0.48 13.47
N LEU A 132 4.51 0.15 13.59
CA LEU A 132 4.09 1.38 12.93
C LEU A 132 4.07 2.50 13.97
N GLU A 133 4.66 3.65 13.68
CA GLU A 133 4.55 4.87 14.47
C GLU A 133 4.11 6.03 13.57
N VAL A 134 3.18 6.85 14.07
CA VAL A 134 2.58 7.94 13.31
C VAL A 134 2.77 9.26 14.04
N PHE A 135 3.11 10.29 13.28
CA PHE A 135 3.17 11.66 13.74
C PHE A 135 2.31 12.55 12.86
N THR A 136 1.77 13.61 13.44
CA THR A 136 0.83 14.52 12.79
C THR A 136 1.33 15.96 12.88
N SER A 137 1.02 16.76 11.87
CA SER A 137 1.44 18.15 11.78
C SER A 137 0.44 18.98 10.97
N ILE A 138 0.31 20.27 11.35
CA ILE A 138 -0.43 21.27 10.58
C ILE A 138 0.47 22.02 9.60
N ASP A 139 1.75 22.21 9.93
CA ASP A 139 2.68 23.10 9.21
C ASP A 139 3.74 22.35 8.38
N GLY A 140 3.80 21.02 8.50
CA GLY A 140 4.77 20.16 7.81
C GLY A 140 6.19 20.27 8.38
N LYS A 141 6.38 20.97 9.50
CA LYS A 141 7.67 21.20 10.16
C LYS A 141 7.70 20.58 11.54
N ASN A 142 6.70 20.89 12.36
CA ASN A 142 6.57 20.42 13.73
C ASN A 142 5.62 19.23 13.77
N PHE A 143 6.16 18.05 14.07
CA PHE A 143 5.41 16.80 14.12
C PHE A 143 5.24 16.33 15.56
N ILE A 144 4.01 15.97 15.91
CA ILE A 144 3.62 15.46 17.24
C ILE A 144 3.27 13.99 17.09
N ALA A 145 3.80 13.13 17.97
CA ALA A 145 3.47 11.70 17.99
C ALA A 145 1.98 11.49 18.24
N ALA A 146 1.33 10.71 17.38
CA ALA A 146 -0.08 10.39 17.46
C ALA A 146 -0.33 8.98 18.02
N GLY A 147 0.62 8.06 17.84
CA GLY A 147 0.55 6.72 18.41
C GLY A 147 1.53 5.73 17.77
N LYS A 148 1.53 4.51 18.32
CA LYS A 148 2.35 3.40 17.86
C LYS A 148 1.56 2.09 17.92
N ALA A 149 1.67 1.26 16.89
CA ALA A 149 1.07 -0.07 16.82
C ALA A 149 2.15 -1.13 16.56
N THR A 150 2.02 -2.29 17.19
CA THR A 150 2.90 -3.45 17.01
C THR A 150 2.13 -4.67 16.51
N ASN A 151 0.81 -4.71 16.72
CA ASN A 151 -0.01 -5.83 16.34
C ASN A 151 -0.29 -5.81 14.83
N ILE A 152 -0.10 -6.96 14.18
CA ILE A 152 -0.42 -7.15 12.77
C ILE A 152 -1.60 -8.08 12.68
N LYS A 153 -2.71 -7.57 12.14
CA LYS A 153 -3.84 -8.39 11.77
C LYS A 153 -3.51 -9.13 10.48
N GLN A 154 -3.22 -10.42 10.58
CA GLN A 154 -2.95 -11.26 9.41
C GLN A 154 -4.19 -11.34 8.52
N ASP A 155 -3.97 -11.36 7.21
CA ASP A 155 -4.99 -11.63 6.21
C ASP A 155 -4.62 -12.92 5.44
N LYS A 156 -4.75 -12.94 4.10
CA LYS A 156 -4.42 -14.08 3.25
C LYS A 156 -2.96 -14.00 2.74
N LEU A 157 -2.41 -15.13 2.30
CA LEU A 157 -1.18 -15.20 1.48
C LEU A 157 0.06 -14.46 2.04
N ASN A 158 0.31 -14.59 3.35
CA ASN A 158 1.45 -13.96 4.05
C ASN A 158 1.44 -12.42 3.97
N MET A 159 0.27 -11.80 4.00
CA MET A 159 0.13 -10.36 4.13
C MET A 159 -0.48 -10.02 5.51
N GLY A 160 -0.67 -8.74 5.78
CA GLY A 160 -1.33 -8.30 6.99
C GLY A 160 -1.40 -6.78 7.07
N THR A 161 -2.13 -6.29 8.06
CA THR A 161 -2.28 -4.85 8.30
C THR A 161 -1.84 -4.48 9.71
N LEU A 162 -1.00 -3.44 9.80
CA LEU A 162 -0.76 -2.68 11.02
C LEU A 162 -1.83 -1.59 11.12
N ASP A 163 -2.78 -1.76 12.02
CA ASP A 163 -3.84 -0.77 12.27
C ASP A 163 -3.50 0.04 13.52
N LEU A 164 -3.42 1.36 13.37
CA LEU A 164 -3.24 2.29 14.48
C LEU A 164 -4.46 3.22 14.58
N LEU A 165 -5.26 3.01 15.62
CA LEU A 165 -6.25 3.99 16.06
C LEU A 165 -5.54 5.10 16.84
N ILE A 166 -5.88 6.35 16.54
CA ILE A 166 -5.35 7.53 17.22
C ILE A 166 -6.49 8.36 17.79
N ARG A 167 -6.19 9.20 18.79
CA ARG A 167 -7.15 10.22 19.23
C ARG A 167 -7.47 11.13 18.04
N LYS A 168 -8.77 11.36 17.81
CA LYS A 168 -9.24 12.26 16.75
C LYS A 168 -8.48 13.59 16.82
N THR A 169 -7.77 13.93 15.75
CA THR A 169 -6.96 15.15 15.65
C THR A 169 -7.10 15.76 14.26
N THR A 170 -6.83 17.05 14.14
CA THR A 170 -6.79 17.74 12.84
C THR A 170 -5.34 17.87 12.39
N ALA A 171 -5.03 17.41 11.18
CA ALA A 171 -3.68 17.44 10.62
C ALA A 171 -3.73 17.62 9.09
N GLN A 172 -2.68 18.21 8.53
CA GLN A 172 -2.47 18.25 7.08
C GLN A 172 -1.36 17.30 6.66
N PHE A 173 -0.30 17.19 7.47
CA PHE A 173 0.85 16.35 7.19
C PHE A 173 0.92 15.18 8.15
N ILE A 174 1.15 14.00 7.61
CA ILE A 174 1.20 12.75 8.36
C ILE A 174 2.53 12.10 8.05
N ARG A 175 3.33 11.90 9.10
CA ARG A 175 4.58 11.16 9.00
C ARG A 175 4.35 9.75 9.50
N VAL A 176 4.66 8.78 8.65
CA VAL A 176 4.48 7.35 8.91
C VAL A 176 5.86 6.72 8.96
N LYS A 177 6.16 6.03 10.06
CA LYS A 177 7.40 5.26 10.24
C LYS A 177 7.03 3.80 10.45
N VAL A 178 7.63 2.90 9.66
CA VAL A 178 7.47 1.46 9.82
C VAL A 178 8.84 0.83 9.99
N LYS A 179 9.02 0.18 11.14
CA LYS A 179 10.28 -0.45 11.53
C LYS A 179 10.40 -1.83 10.92
N GLY A 180 11.40 -2.03 10.07
CA GLY A 180 11.78 -3.34 9.56
C GLY A 180 12.49 -4.18 10.63
N PHE A 181 12.69 -5.46 10.35
CA PHE A 181 13.40 -6.35 11.28
C PHE A 181 14.90 -6.01 11.39
N GLY A 182 15.46 -5.31 10.41
CA GLY A 182 16.90 -5.04 10.32
C GLY A 182 17.64 -6.33 9.95
N LYS A 183 18.65 -6.72 10.73
CA LYS A 183 19.31 -8.02 10.56
C LYS A 183 18.46 -9.16 11.10
N ILE A 184 18.42 -10.27 10.35
CA ILE A 184 17.72 -11.49 10.76
C ILE A 184 18.53 -12.18 11.86
N PRO A 185 17.96 -12.45 13.05
CA PRO A 185 18.64 -13.13 14.15
C PRO A 185 18.94 -14.59 13.84
N ASP A 186 19.87 -15.13 14.61
CA ASP A 186 20.20 -16.56 14.60
C ASP A 186 18.95 -17.42 14.88
N GLY A 187 18.89 -18.59 14.23
CA GLY A 187 17.77 -19.52 14.36
C GLY A 187 16.56 -19.21 13.49
N MET A 188 16.56 -18.10 12.74
CA MET A 188 15.53 -17.80 11.73
C MET A 188 16.03 -18.07 10.30
N PRO A 189 15.13 -18.41 9.35
CA PRO A 189 15.51 -18.51 7.95
C PRO A 189 16.11 -17.19 7.44
N GLY A 190 17.32 -17.27 6.87
CA GLY A 190 18.06 -16.10 6.40
C GLY A 190 18.89 -15.37 7.47
N ALA A 191 19.10 -15.98 8.65
CA ALA A 191 19.95 -15.45 9.73
C ALA A 191 21.27 -14.81 9.23
N GLY A 192 21.64 -13.69 9.83
CA GLY A 192 22.84 -12.91 9.49
C GLY A 192 22.66 -11.93 8.33
N ASN A 193 21.67 -12.15 7.46
CA ASN A 193 21.34 -11.25 6.35
C ASN A 193 20.39 -10.14 6.78
N ASP A 194 20.31 -9.09 5.95
CA ASP A 194 19.32 -8.04 6.10
C ASP A 194 17.92 -8.55 5.70
N SER A 195 16.95 -8.31 6.59
CA SER A 195 15.53 -8.58 6.34
C SER A 195 14.96 -7.61 5.32
N TRP A 196 13.92 -8.07 4.64
CA TRP A 196 13.11 -7.22 3.79
C TRP A 196 11.92 -6.64 4.58
N LEU A 197 11.56 -5.41 4.28
CA LEU A 197 10.31 -4.77 4.68
C LEU A 197 9.52 -4.46 3.42
N PHE A 198 8.26 -4.91 3.33
CA PHE A 198 7.40 -4.66 2.17
C PHE A 198 6.08 -4.02 2.57
N LEU A 199 5.73 -2.94 1.88
CA LEU A 199 4.49 -2.19 2.04
C LEU A 199 3.93 -1.90 0.65
N ASP A 200 2.61 -1.96 0.50
CA ASP A 200 1.92 -1.59 -0.74
C ASP A 200 0.93 -0.43 -0.55
N GLU A 201 0.28 -0.28 0.61
CA GLU A 201 -0.72 0.78 0.82
C GLU A 201 -0.73 1.33 2.26
N ILE A 202 -0.79 2.66 2.36
CA ILE A 202 -1.00 3.46 3.57
C ILE A 202 -2.38 4.11 3.46
N GLN A 203 -3.27 3.77 4.39
CA GLN A 203 -4.61 4.36 4.46
C GLN A 203 -4.74 5.31 5.65
N ILE A 204 -5.32 6.49 5.42
CA ILE A 204 -5.63 7.48 6.46
C ILE A 204 -7.14 7.74 6.49
N ARG A 205 -7.76 7.62 7.66
CA ARG A 205 -9.20 7.86 7.88
C ARG A 205 -9.42 8.78 9.08
#